data_AF-A0AAJ7PR65-F1
#
_entry.id   AF-A0AAJ7PR65-F1
#
_cell.length_a   1.000
_cell.length_b   1.000
_cell.length_c   1.000
_cell.angle_alpha   90.00
_cell.angle_beta   90.00
_cell.angle_gamma   90.00
#
_symmetry.space_group_name_H-M   'P 1'
#
loop_
_entity.id
_entity.type
_entity.pdbx_description
1 polymer ?
#
loop_
_entity_poly.entity_id
_entity_poly.type
_entity_poly.pdbx_seq_one_letter_code
_entity_poly.pdbx_strand_id
1 'polypeptide(L)'
;MSSFGRALGVLRTGAQLLRRGPQRITTRKASGGPHIEPQYRQYPQLTKNQQFQSELISGAMWFWILWHLWHDPDAVLGHFPWPDASAWTDEELGIPPDDEE
;
A
#
# COMPACT_ATOMS: atom_id res chain seq x y z
N MET A 1 53.49 -9.64 -49.13
CA MET A 1 52.91 -10.82 -48.45
C MET A 1 51.77 -10.35 -47.54
N SER A 2 50.59 -10.03 -48.09
CA SER A 2 49.58 -9.28 -47.30
C SER A 2 48.12 -9.70 -47.53
N SER A 3 47.85 -10.73 -48.33
CA SER A 3 46.48 -11.14 -48.70
C SER A 3 45.92 -12.30 -47.88
N PHE A 4 46.75 -13.09 -47.18
CA PHE A 4 46.28 -14.29 -46.46
C PHE A 4 45.50 -14.01 -45.16
N GLY A 5 45.73 -12.87 -44.50
CA GLY A 5 45.06 -12.53 -43.23
C GLY A 5 43.59 -12.15 -43.37
N ARG A 6 43.18 -11.56 -44.50
CA ARG A 6 41.79 -11.13 -44.74
C ARG A 6 40.86 -12.28 -45.08
N ALA A 7 41.36 -13.31 -45.76
CA ALA A 7 40.57 -14.50 -46.11
C ALA A 7 40.17 -15.33 -44.87
N LEU A 8 41.07 -15.45 -43.89
CA LEU A 8 40.79 -16.14 -42.62
C LEU A 8 39.76 -15.40 -41.74
N GLY A 9 39.76 -14.06 -41.77
CA GLY A 9 38.78 -13.24 -41.05
C GLY A 9 37.35 -13.46 -41.56
N VAL A 10 37.17 -13.48 -42.89
CA VAL A 10 35.86 -13.69 -43.54
C VAL A 10 35.33 -15.11 -43.30
N LEU A 11 36.21 -16.13 -43.30
CA LEU A 11 35.82 -17.50 -42.97
C LEU A 11 35.36 -17.62 -41.50
N ARG A 12 36.01 -16.91 -40.57
CA ARG A 12 35.66 -16.97 -39.14
C ARG A 12 34.33 -16.28 -38.84
N THR A 13 34.07 -15.11 -39.45
CA THR A 13 32.79 -14.41 -39.33
C THR A 13 31.65 -15.16 -40.03
N GLY A 14 31.93 -15.80 -41.17
CA GLY A 14 30.96 -16.66 -41.87
C GLY A 14 30.55 -17.88 -41.06
N ALA A 15 31.50 -18.53 -40.38
CA ALA A 15 31.23 -19.65 -39.49
C ALA A 15 30.40 -19.26 -38.25
N GLN A 16 30.58 -18.04 -37.71
CA GLN A 16 29.80 -17.55 -36.57
C GLN A 16 28.33 -17.26 -36.92
N LEU A 17 28.05 -16.86 -38.17
CA LEU A 17 26.68 -16.70 -38.67
C LEU A 17 25.99 -18.04 -38.89
N LEU A 18 26.70 -19.04 -39.42
CA LEU A 18 26.20 -20.41 -39.58
C LEU A 18 25.93 -21.10 -38.23
N ARG A 19 26.70 -20.77 -37.18
CA ARG A 19 26.52 -21.35 -35.83
C ARG A 19 25.41 -20.69 -35.03
N ARG A 20 25.01 -19.46 -35.38
CA ARG A 20 23.78 -18.82 -34.89
C ARG A 20 22.62 -19.28 -35.78
N GLY A 21 22.11 -20.48 -35.51
CA GLY A 21 20.80 -20.92 -36.01
C GLY A 21 19.73 -19.86 -35.74
N PRO A 22 18.57 -19.93 -36.42
CA PRO A 22 17.57 -18.86 -36.43
C PRO A 22 17.32 -18.40 -34.99
N GLN A 23 17.81 -17.22 -34.65
CA GLN A 23 17.53 -16.60 -33.37
C GLN A 23 16.02 -16.43 -33.38
N ARG A 24 15.34 -17.31 -32.64
CA ARG A 24 13.90 -17.24 -32.44
C ARG A 24 13.68 -15.86 -31.85
N ILE A 25 13.20 -14.93 -32.67
CA ILE A 25 12.79 -13.62 -32.21
C ILE A 25 11.65 -13.93 -31.25
N THR A 26 11.98 -14.02 -29.97
CA THR A 26 10.97 -14.12 -28.92
C THR A 26 10.40 -12.71 -28.83
N THR A 27 9.43 -12.43 -29.69
CA THR A 27 8.55 -11.30 -29.48
C THR A 27 7.87 -11.57 -28.14
N ARG A 28 8.41 -11.03 -27.05
CA ARG A 28 7.70 -10.96 -25.78
C ARG A 28 6.46 -10.13 -26.09
N LYS A 29 5.32 -10.79 -26.30
CA LYS A 29 4.02 -10.14 -26.31
C LYS A 29 3.79 -9.64 -24.88
N ALA A 30 4.39 -8.49 -24.56
CA ALA A 30 4.12 -7.75 -23.34
C ALA A 30 2.71 -7.14 -23.34
N SER A 31 1.91 -7.45 -24.35
CA SER A 31 0.51 -7.09 -24.53
C SER A 31 -0.41 -8.29 -24.28
N GLY A 32 -0.16 -9.06 -23.22
CA GLY A 32 -1.27 -9.80 -22.62
C GLY A 32 -2.31 -8.76 -22.22
N GLY A 33 -3.53 -8.84 -22.76
CA GLY A 33 -4.55 -7.80 -22.57
C GLY A 33 -4.79 -7.52 -21.08
N PRO A 34 -5.44 -6.38 -20.76
CA PRO A 34 -5.78 -6.04 -19.38
C PRO A 34 -6.40 -7.24 -18.66
N HIS A 35 -5.96 -7.53 -17.44
CA HIS A 35 -6.42 -8.71 -16.68
C HIS A 35 -7.93 -8.67 -16.34
N ILE A 36 -8.59 -7.54 -16.56
CA ILE A 36 -10.03 -7.32 -16.48
C ILE A 36 -10.47 -6.72 -17.82
N GLU A 37 -11.39 -7.39 -18.49
CA GLU A 37 -11.96 -6.89 -19.75
C GLU A 37 -12.89 -5.68 -19.49
N PRO A 38 -12.83 -4.64 -20.33
CA PRO A 38 -13.76 -3.51 -20.22
C PRO A 38 -15.18 -3.97 -20.57
N GLN A 39 -16.11 -3.74 -19.65
CA GLN A 39 -17.53 -4.07 -19.82
C GLN A 39 -18.36 -2.80 -19.92
N TYR A 40 -19.41 -2.82 -20.74
CA TYR A 40 -20.29 -1.67 -20.96
C TYR A 40 -21.66 -1.87 -20.32
N ARG A 41 -22.08 -0.94 -19.45
CA ARG A 41 -23.36 -0.95 -18.72
C ARG A 41 -23.61 -2.23 -17.89
N GLN A 42 -22.56 -2.94 -17.54
CA GLN A 42 -22.58 -4.16 -16.73
C GLN A 42 -21.64 -4.01 -15.53
N TYR A 43 -21.87 -4.80 -14.49
CA TYR A 43 -20.99 -4.82 -13.32
C TYR A 43 -19.61 -5.35 -13.72
N PRO A 44 -18.50 -4.69 -13.32
CA PRO A 44 -17.15 -5.06 -13.72
C PRO A 44 -16.74 -6.42 -13.17
N GLN A 45 -15.85 -7.11 -13.87
CA GLN A 45 -15.25 -8.35 -13.35
C GLN A 45 -14.32 -8.05 -12.18
N LEU A 46 -14.64 -8.59 -11.00
CA LEU A 46 -13.76 -8.56 -9.84
C LEU A 46 -13.00 -9.87 -9.73
N THR A 47 -11.71 -9.79 -9.42
CA THR A 47 -10.93 -10.97 -9.08
C THR A 47 -11.25 -11.39 -7.64
N LYS A 48 -11.37 -12.70 -7.40
CA LYS A 48 -11.66 -13.23 -6.05
C LYS A 48 -10.60 -12.81 -5.02
N ASN A 49 -9.34 -12.72 -5.47
CA ASN A 49 -8.24 -12.26 -4.62
C ASN A 49 -8.42 -10.81 -4.20
N GLN A 50 -8.84 -9.92 -5.10
CA GLN A 50 -9.10 -8.52 -4.75
C GLN A 50 -10.22 -8.39 -3.73
N GLN A 51 -11.30 -9.14 -3.90
CA GLN A 51 -12.41 -9.14 -2.94
C GLN A 51 -11.94 -9.63 -1.56
N PHE A 52 -11.25 -10.77 -1.51
CA PHE A 52 -10.72 -11.32 -0.26
C PHE A 52 -9.76 -10.36 0.46
N GLN A 53 -8.84 -9.73 -0.28
CA GLN A 53 -7.90 -8.76 0.29
C GLN A 53 -8.64 -7.53 0.83
N SER A 54 -9.67 -7.06 0.13
CA SER A 54 -10.48 -5.92 0.60
C SER A 54 -11.23 -6.24 1.89
N GLU A 55 -11.80 -7.44 2.00
CA GLU A 55 -12.49 -7.90 3.19
C GLU A 55 -11.52 -8.12 4.36
N LEU A 56 -10.33 -8.66 4.09
CA LEU A 56 -9.28 -8.85 5.09
C LEU A 56 -8.79 -7.53 5.66
N ILE A 57 -8.54 -6.52 4.82
CA ILE A 57 -8.10 -5.19 5.27
C ILE A 57 -9.22 -4.49 6.04
N SER A 58 -10.47 -4.56 5.55
CA SER A 58 -11.63 -4.01 6.25
C SER A 58 -11.83 -4.66 7.62
N GLY A 59 -11.70 -5.98 7.71
CA GLY A 59 -11.76 -6.73 8.95
C GLY A 59 -10.62 -6.38 9.90
N ALA A 60 -9.39 -6.25 9.38
CA ALA A 60 -8.23 -5.84 10.18
C ALA A 60 -8.39 -4.41 10.73
N MET A 61 -8.94 -3.48 9.94
CA MET A 61 -9.24 -2.12 10.37
C MET A 61 -10.23 -2.12 11.53
N TRP A 62 -11.37 -2.80 11.40
CA TRP A 62 -12.38 -2.86 12.45
C TRP A 62 -11.91 -3.61 13.69
N PHE A 63 -11.19 -4.72 13.50
CA PHE A 63 -10.54 -5.43 14.59
C PHE A 63 -9.60 -4.50 15.36
N TRP A 64 -8.77 -3.73 14.66
CA TRP A 64 -7.84 -2.79 15.28
C TRP A 64 -8.54 -1.69 16.09
N ILE A 65 -9.62 -1.12 15.56
CA ILE A 65 -10.43 -0.11 16.24
C ILE A 65 -11.04 -0.68 17.52
N LEU A 66 -11.69 -1.85 17.44
CA LEU A 66 -12.32 -2.48 18.60
C LEU A 66 -11.30 -2.94 19.64
N TRP A 67 -10.15 -3.45 19.17
CA TRP A 67 -9.05 -3.82 20.03
C TRP A 67 -8.48 -2.61 20.78
N HIS A 68 -8.24 -1.47 20.09
CA HIS A 68 -7.77 -0.23 20.73
C HIS A 68 -8.80 0.34 21.69
N LEU A 69 -10.08 0.31 21.33
CA LEU A 69 -11.14 0.80 22.21
C LEU A 69 -11.24 -0.01 23.50
N TRP A 70 -10.91 -1.31 23.46
CA TRP A 70 -10.89 -2.15 24.65
C TRP A 70 -9.61 -1.99 25.48
N HIS A 71 -8.44 -1.90 24.82
CA HIS A 71 -7.16 -1.81 25.51
C HIS A 71 -6.84 -0.42 26.05
N ASP A 72 -7.16 0.63 25.30
CA ASP A 72 -6.90 2.03 25.66
C ASP A 72 -8.19 2.88 25.53
N PRO A 73 -9.26 2.57 26.31
CA PRO A 73 -10.52 3.31 26.26
C PRO A 73 -10.34 4.78 26.67
N ASP A 74 -9.36 5.06 27.52
CA ASP A 74 -9.08 6.37 28.10
C ASP A 74 -8.66 7.40 27.04
N ALA A 75 -8.07 6.96 25.92
CA ALA A 75 -7.72 7.86 24.82
C ALA A 75 -8.96 8.42 24.11
N VAL A 76 -10.10 7.72 24.20
CA VAL A 76 -11.38 8.14 23.59
C VAL A 76 -12.27 8.81 24.63
N LEU A 77 -12.35 8.25 25.84
CA LEU A 77 -13.25 8.73 26.91
C LEU A 77 -12.63 9.86 27.76
N GLY A 78 -11.31 10.05 27.67
CA GLY A 78 -10.56 10.99 28.49
C GLY A 78 -9.84 10.27 29.63
N HIS A 79 -8.54 10.54 29.77
CA HIS A 79 -7.71 9.95 30.82
C HIS A 79 -8.02 10.48 32.22
N PHE A 80 -8.56 11.69 32.31
CA PHE A 80 -8.81 12.37 33.59
C PHE A 80 -10.25 12.84 33.65
N PRO A 81 -10.90 12.71 34.82
CA PRO A 81 -12.23 13.28 35.02
C PRO A 81 -12.14 14.80 34.91
N TRP A 82 -13.10 15.38 34.19
CA TRP A 82 -13.20 16.83 34.12
C TRP A 82 -13.66 17.39 35.47
N PRO A 83 -12.92 18.32 36.10
CA PRO A 83 -13.30 18.86 37.41
C PRO A 83 -14.55 19.72 37.29
N ASP A 84 -15.45 19.60 38.26
CA ASP A 84 -16.59 20.51 38.41
C ASP A 84 -16.11 21.80 39.09
N ALA A 85 -16.14 22.91 38.36
CA ALA A 85 -15.65 24.21 38.82
C ALA A 85 -16.48 24.77 40.00
N SER A 86 -17.73 24.33 40.15
CA SER A 86 -18.61 24.77 41.24
C SER A 86 -18.39 24.04 42.57
N ALA A 87 -17.66 22.92 42.53
CA ALA A 87 -17.29 22.16 43.72
C ALA A 87 -16.05 22.73 44.43
N TRP A 88 -15.33 23.67 43.79
CA TRP A 88 -14.20 24.34 44.43
C TRP A 88 -14.68 25.32 45.49
N THR A 89 -14.06 25.27 46.67
CA THR A 89 -14.47 26.11 47.79
C THR A 89 -13.94 27.53 47.63
N ASP A 90 -14.70 28.51 48.12
CA ASP A 90 -14.30 29.93 48.08
C ASP A 90 -12.95 30.17 48.80
N GLU A 91 -12.60 29.32 49.77
CA GLU A 91 -11.28 29.32 50.44
C GLU A 91 -10.13 28.94 49.48
N GLU A 92 -10.32 27.93 48.62
CA GLU A 92 -9.34 27.53 47.61
C GLU A 92 -9.23 28.56 46.47
N LEU A 93 -10.34 29.24 46.17
CA LEU A 93 -10.38 30.31 45.16
C LEU A 93 -9.93 31.67 45.71
N GLY A 94 -9.70 31.78 47.02
CA GLY A 94 -9.32 33.03 47.68
C GLY A 94 -10.39 34.11 47.58
N ILE A 95 -11.67 33.73 47.47
CA ILE A 95 -12.80 34.65 47.45
C ILE A 95 -13.14 34.94 48.92
N PRO A 96 -12.88 36.16 49.42
CA PRO A 96 -13.24 36.51 50.79
C PRO A 96 -14.77 36.49 50.95
N PRO A 97 -15.30 36.03 52.09
CA PRO A 97 -16.72 36.15 52.39
C PRO A 97 -17.11 37.63 52.50
N ASP A 98 -18.21 38.03 51.87
CA ASP A 98 -18.71 39.41 51.84
C ASP A 98 -19.34 39.88 53.18
N ASP A 99 -18.91 39.34 54.32
CA ASP A 99 -19.47 39.68 55.63
C ASP A 99 -19.00 41.09 56.08
N GLU A 100 -19.66 42.12 55.55
CA GLU A 100 -19.76 43.47 56.12
C GLU A 100 -21.23 43.79 56.45
N GLU A 101 -21.73 43.33 57.62
CA GLU A 101 -22.85 43.96 58.36
C GLU A 101 -22.64 43.89 59.88
#